data_AF-A0A969EDC6-F1
#
_entry.id   AF-A0A969EDC6-F1
#
_cell.length_a   1.000
_cell.length_b   1.000
_cell.length_c   1.000
_cell.angle_alpha   90.00
_cell.angle_beta   90.00
_cell.angle_gamma   90.00
#
_symmetry.space_group_name_H-M   'P 1'
#
loop_
_entity.id
_entity.type
_entity.pdbx_description
1 polymer ?
#
loop_
_entity_poly.entity_id
_entity_poly.type
_entity_poly.pdbx_seq_one_letter_code
_entity_poly.pdbx_strand_id
1 'polypeptide(L)'
;MDRAAIKTFATEARRTLLTQVEVRAAQYGVTPEGIQEPQSVTGGLMVAGMTLDVEESQQYQQLRRRLKELQAQEKTLKGAVTALIEEVAYTWFNRLAALRFMEVNGYLSRRVLSSSDPRLVDPDLLRDASDIAELRICRVSIGRYCRSGGG
;
A
#
# COMPACT_ATOMS: atom_id res chain seq x y z
N MET A 1 14.84 -19.56 17.96
CA MET A 1 14.55 -18.46 17.01
C MET A 1 15.86 -18.03 16.38
N ASP A 2 16.03 -18.27 15.08
CA ASP A 2 17.26 -17.89 14.37
C ASP A 2 17.22 -16.40 14.02
N ARG A 3 18.04 -15.61 14.74
CA ARG A 3 18.10 -14.16 14.56
C ARG A 3 18.72 -13.76 13.22
N ALA A 4 19.62 -14.57 12.66
CA ALA A 4 20.27 -14.29 11.40
C ALA A 4 19.28 -14.48 10.24
N ALA A 5 18.54 -15.59 10.25
CA ALA A 5 17.50 -15.85 9.25
C ALA A 5 16.43 -14.75 9.22
N ILE A 6 15.99 -14.28 10.40
CA ILE A 6 15.00 -13.21 10.52
C ILE A 6 15.53 -11.87 9.98
N LYS A 7 16.78 -11.52 10.27
CA LYS A 7 17.39 -10.28 9.78
C LYS A 7 17.50 -10.29 8.25
N THR A 8 17.94 -11.40 7.68
CA THR A 8 18.03 -11.58 6.23
C THR A 8 16.65 -11.46 5.61
N PHE A 9 15.66 -12.20 6.13
CA PHE A 9 14.28 -12.12 5.65
C PHE A 9 13.71 -10.70 5.70
N ALA A 10 13.88 -9.99 6.82
CA ALA A 10 13.36 -8.62 6.96
C ALA A 10 14.00 -7.65 5.96
N THR A 11 15.29 -7.80 5.68
CA THR A 11 16.01 -6.97 4.71
C THR A 11 15.50 -7.23 3.29
N GLU A 12 15.34 -8.49 2.91
CA GLU A 12 14.83 -8.87 1.59
C GLU A 12 13.36 -8.47 1.43
N ALA A 13 12.50 -8.73 2.43
CA ALA A 13 11.10 -8.33 2.40
C ALA A 13 10.92 -6.81 2.22
N ARG A 14 11.76 -6.00 2.87
CA ARG A 14 11.76 -4.53 2.68
C ARG A 14 12.13 -4.17 1.25
N ARG A 15 13.20 -4.76 0.70
CA ARG A 15 13.63 -4.51 -0.69
C ARG A 15 12.53 -4.86 -1.67
N THR A 16 11.94 -6.05 -1.52
CA THR A 16 10.83 -6.50 -2.35
C THR A 16 9.64 -5.55 -2.26
N LEU A 17 9.27 -5.08 -1.07
CA LEU A 17 8.17 -4.13 -0.91
C LEU A 17 8.42 -2.82 -1.66
N LEU A 18 9.63 -2.24 -1.52
CA LEU A 18 10.00 -1.01 -2.23
C LEU A 18 9.95 -1.21 -3.75
N THR A 19 10.51 -2.30 -4.26
CA THR A 19 10.48 -2.64 -5.69
C THR A 19 9.05 -2.82 -6.21
N GLN A 20 8.18 -3.49 -5.45
CA GLN A 20 6.77 -3.67 -5.83
C GLN A 20 6.01 -2.35 -5.87
N VAL A 21 6.26 -1.45 -4.91
CA VAL A 21 5.68 -0.11 -4.90
C VAL A 21 6.18 0.72 -6.09
N GLU A 22 7.46 0.62 -6.43
CA GLU A 22 8.05 1.28 -7.61
C GLU A 22 7.40 0.79 -8.91
N VAL A 23 7.28 -0.52 -9.10
CA VAL A 23 6.59 -1.12 -10.26
C VAL A 23 5.14 -0.64 -10.33
N ARG A 24 4.45 -0.58 -9.19
CA ARG A 24 3.07 -0.08 -9.15
C ARG A 24 3.00 1.42 -9.48
N ALA A 25 3.94 2.24 -9.02
CA ALA A 25 4.00 3.66 -9.36
C ALA A 25 4.25 3.88 -10.87
N ALA A 26 5.13 3.08 -11.47
CA ALA A 26 5.39 3.11 -12.91
C ALA A 26 4.15 2.79 -13.74
N GLN A 27 3.25 1.91 -13.28
CA GLN A 27 1.95 1.65 -13.93
C GLN A 27 1.06 2.90 -13.99
N TYR A 28 1.20 3.84 -13.06
CA TYR A 28 0.53 5.14 -13.08
C TYR A 28 1.36 6.23 -13.77
N GLY A 29 2.38 5.86 -14.54
CA GLY A 29 3.24 6.81 -15.25
C GLY A 29 4.11 7.67 -14.33
N VAL A 30 4.35 7.25 -13.08
CA VAL A 30 5.27 7.92 -12.15
C VAL A 30 6.60 7.17 -12.18
N THR A 31 7.61 7.75 -12.82
CA THR A 31 8.97 7.19 -12.85
C THR A 31 10.01 8.22 -12.42
N PRO A 32 11.22 7.80 -12.02
CA PRO A 32 12.31 8.72 -11.68
C PRO A 32 12.70 9.68 -12.82
N GLU A 33 12.44 9.29 -14.06
CA GLU A 33 12.76 10.03 -15.28
C GLU A 33 11.67 11.05 -15.64
N GLY A 34 10.42 10.81 -15.24
CA GLY A 34 9.30 11.65 -15.64
C GLY A 34 7.96 11.22 -15.06
N ILE A 35 7.01 12.16 -15.08
CA ILE A 35 5.61 11.89 -14.75
C ILE A 35 4.80 12.05 -16.02
N GLN A 36 4.07 11.01 -16.41
CA GLN A 36 3.20 11.07 -17.57
C GLN A 36 1.99 11.97 -17.28
N GLU A 37 1.75 12.94 -18.15
CA GLU A 37 0.60 13.83 -18.01
C GLU A 37 -0.71 13.07 -18.28
N PRO A 38 -1.73 13.22 -17.41
CA PRO A 38 -3.03 12.60 -17.61
C PRO A 38 -3.76 13.24 -18.79
N GLN A 39 -4.47 12.44 -19.56
CA GLN A 39 -5.37 12.89 -20.61
C GLN A 39 -6.81 12.91 -20.07
N SER A 40 -7.54 14.00 -20.32
CA SER A 40 -8.96 14.06 -19.97
C SER A 40 -9.77 13.28 -21.00
N VAL A 41 -10.56 12.32 -20.55
CA VAL A 41 -11.42 11.49 -21.40
C VAL A 41 -12.85 11.53 -20.89
N THR A 42 -13.83 11.23 -21.75
CA THR A 42 -15.25 11.20 -21.35
C THR A 42 -15.45 10.17 -20.22
N GLY A 43 -15.71 10.66 -19.01
CA GLY A 43 -15.94 9.83 -17.82
C GLY A 43 -14.77 9.71 -16.84
N GLY A 44 -13.61 10.35 -17.08
CA GLY A 44 -12.50 10.29 -16.12
C GLY A 44 -11.15 10.83 -16.63
N LEU A 45 -10.08 10.30 -16.07
CA LEU A 45 -8.70 10.58 -16.49
C LEU A 45 -8.07 9.32 -17.09
N MET A 46 -7.30 9.47 -18.16
CA MET A 46 -6.46 8.42 -18.70
C MET A 46 -5.00 8.68 -18.35
N VAL A 47 -4.34 7.69 -17.75
CA VAL A 47 -2.93 7.76 -17.32
C VAL A 47 -2.23 6.48 -17.75
N ALA A 48 -1.11 6.58 -18.47
CA ALA A 48 -0.33 5.41 -18.91
C ALA A 48 -1.16 4.30 -19.60
N GLY A 49 -2.23 4.69 -20.33
CA GLY A 49 -3.14 3.75 -21.00
C GLY A 49 -4.24 3.16 -20.11
N MET A 50 -4.31 3.51 -18.82
CA MET A 50 -5.38 3.12 -17.91
C MET A 50 -6.42 4.23 -17.78
N THR A 51 -7.70 3.89 -17.91
CA THR A 51 -8.81 4.80 -17.61
C THR A 51 -9.16 4.71 -16.13
N LEU A 52 -9.00 5.82 -15.43
CA LEU A 52 -9.33 5.98 -14.02
C LEU A 52 -10.77 6.47 -13.89
N ASP A 53 -11.52 5.87 -12.96
CA ASP A 53 -12.85 6.37 -12.61
C ASP A 53 -12.78 7.73 -11.89
N VAL A 54 -13.92 8.28 -11.47
CA VAL A 54 -13.97 9.59 -10.81
C VAL A 54 -13.22 9.60 -9.47
N GLU A 55 -13.31 8.53 -8.68
CA GLU A 55 -12.66 8.44 -7.37
C GLU A 55 -11.15 8.24 -7.52
N GLU A 56 -10.74 7.33 -8.40
CA GLU A 56 -9.34 7.08 -8.76
C GLU A 56 -8.69 8.33 -9.37
N SER A 57 -9.43 9.08 -10.18
CA SER A 57 -8.97 10.37 -10.73
C SER A 57 -8.67 11.38 -9.63
N GLN A 58 -9.51 11.48 -8.60
CA GLN A 58 -9.26 12.34 -7.44
C GLN A 58 -8.04 11.89 -6.65
N GLN A 59 -7.90 10.59 -6.41
CA GLN A 59 -6.73 10.03 -5.71
C GLN A 59 -5.44 10.28 -6.49
N TYR A 60 -5.46 10.12 -7.81
CA TYR A 60 -4.32 10.41 -8.67
C TYR A 60 -3.94 11.90 -8.64
N GLN A 61 -4.92 12.81 -8.62
CA GLN A 61 -4.63 14.24 -8.45
C GLN A 61 -4.00 14.56 -7.10
N GLN A 62 -4.42 13.90 -6.00
CA GLN A 62 -3.79 14.03 -4.69
C GLN A 62 -2.35 13.52 -4.71
N LEU A 63 -2.10 12.37 -5.35
CA LEU A 63 -0.75 11.83 -5.57
C LEU A 63 0.15 12.83 -6.29
N ARG A 64 -0.34 13.44 -7.37
CA ARG A 64 0.40 14.46 -8.12
C ARG A 64 0.71 15.70 -7.28
N ARG A 65 -0.23 16.14 -6.42
CA ARG A 65 0.02 17.26 -5.49
C ARG A 65 1.12 16.90 -4.50
N ARG A 66 1.05 15.73 -3.88
CA ARG A 66 2.08 15.24 -2.96
C ARG A 66 3.45 15.14 -3.64
N LEU A 67 3.50 14.65 -4.86
CA LEU A 67 4.74 14.52 -5.62
C LEU A 67 5.38 15.89 -5.92
N LYS A 68 4.57 16.92 -6.19
CA LYS A 68 5.07 18.30 -6.34
C LYS A 68 5.66 18.85 -5.03
N GLU A 69 5.03 18.57 -3.89
CA GLU A 69 5.56 18.94 -2.57
C GLU A 69 6.91 18.26 -2.31
N LEU A 70 7.00 16.96 -2.56
CA LEU A 70 8.24 16.19 -2.42
C LEU A 70 9.32 16.68 -3.37
N GLN A 71 8.97 17.04 -4.61
CA GLN A 71 9.92 17.61 -5.57
C GLN A 71 10.47 18.96 -5.11
N ALA A 72 9.67 19.78 -4.43
CA ALA A 72 10.15 21.01 -3.83
C ALA A 72 11.12 20.76 -2.66
N GLN A 73 10.93 19.68 -1.91
CA GLN A 73 11.78 19.29 -0.77
C GLN A 73 13.11 18.66 -1.22
N GLU A 74 13.04 17.67 -2.09
CA GLU A 74 14.17 16.87 -2.58
C GLU A 74 14.96 17.56 -3.70
N LYS A 75 14.43 18.67 -4.24
CA LYS A 75 15.00 19.48 -5.34
C LYS A 75 15.23 18.73 -6.66
N THR A 76 14.90 17.44 -6.70
CA THR A 76 15.07 16.56 -7.85
C THR A 76 13.84 15.67 -7.98
N LEU A 77 13.45 15.35 -9.22
CA LEU A 77 12.33 14.44 -9.46
C LEU A 77 12.62 13.04 -8.92
N LYS A 78 13.84 12.54 -9.17
CA LYS A 78 14.27 11.22 -8.67
C LYS A 78 14.19 11.13 -7.14
N GLY A 79 14.65 12.16 -6.42
CA GLY A 79 14.52 12.19 -4.96
C GLY A 79 13.05 12.18 -4.52
N ALA A 80 12.20 12.96 -5.19
CA ALA A 80 10.77 13.02 -4.89
C ALA A 80 10.06 11.67 -5.09
N VAL A 81 10.38 10.96 -6.17
CA VAL A 81 9.83 9.64 -6.46
C VAL A 81 10.31 8.61 -5.44
N THR A 82 11.60 8.63 -5.08
CA THR A 82 12.14 7.76 -4.01
C THR A 82 11.42 8.02 -2.68
N ALA A 83 11.29 9.28 -2.27
CA ALA A 83 10.60 9.65 -1.04
C ALA A 83 9.13 9.20 -1.05
N LEU A 84 8.44 9.36 -2.18
CA LEU A 84 7.07 8.87 -2.36
C LEU A 84 6.98 7.35 -2.19
N ILE A 85 7.89 6.59 -2.81
CA ILE A 85 7.95 5.13 -2.69
C ILE A 85 8.16 4.72 -1.23
N GLU A 86 9.04 5.41 -0.51
CA GLU A 86 9.28 5.15 0.92
C GLU A 86 8.06 5.47 1.79
N GLU A 87 7.37 6.59 1.56
CA GLU A 87 6.14 6.96 2.26
C GLU A 87 5.02 5.93 2.06
N VAL A 88 4.84 5.48 0.82
CA VAL A 88 3.82 4.48 0.48
C VAL A 88 4.19 3.12 1.09
N ALA A 89 5.44 2.69 0.97
CA ALA A 89 5.92 1.44 1.56
C ALA A 89 5.79 1.46 3.09
N TYR A 90 6.11 2.58 3.75
CA TYR A 90 5.94 2.75 5.19
C TYR A 90 4.47 2.63 5.60
N THR A 91 3.57 3.25 4.83
CA THR A 91 2.13 3.15 5.07
C THR A 91 1.63 1.70 4.97
N TRP A 92 2.07 0.96 3.94
CA TRP A 92 1.73 -0.46 3.79
C TRP A 92 2.30 -1.33 4.90
N PHE A 93 3.56 -1.11 5.27
CA PHE A 93 4.19 -1.81 6.39
C PHE A 93 3.40 -1.60 7.68
N ASN A 94 3.02 -0.37 8.00
CA ASN A 94 2.23 -0.05 9.19
C ASN A 94 0.83 -0.68 9.15
N ARG A 95 0.18 -0.72 8.00
CA ARG A 95 -1.13 -1.40 7.85
C ARG A 95 -1.02 -2.90 8.07
N LEU A 96 0.00 -3.54 7.52
CA LEU A 96 0.25 -4.98 7.73
C LEU A 96 0.62 -5.28 9.18
N ALA A 97 1.45 -4.44 9.81
CA ALA A 97 1.77 -4.56 11.23
C ALA A 97 0.54 -4.41 12.12
N ALA A 98 -0.33 -3.42 11.83
CA ALA A 98 -1.59 -3.24 12.53
C ALA A 98 -2.53 -4.43 12.36
N LEU A 99 -2.67 -4.95 11.12
CA LEU A 99 -3.45 -6.17 10.85
C LEU A 99 -2.91 -7.36 11.66
N ARG A 100 -1.60 -7.55 11.68
CA ARG A 100 -0.98 -8.63 12.46
C ARG A 100 -1.21 -8.46 13.96
N PHE A 101 -1.08 -7.23 14.47
CA PHE A 101 -1.37 -6.92 15.86
C PHE A 101 -2.83 -7.25 16.20
N MET A 102 -3.79 -6.83 15.36
CA MET A 102 -5.20 -7.10 15.59
C MET A 102 -5.52 -8.59 15.58
N GLU A 103 -4.88 -9.34 14.69
CA GLU A 103 -5.05 -10.79 14.57
C GLU A 103 -4.51 -11.56 15.80
N VAL A 104 -3.32 -11.20 16.30
CA VAL A 104 -2.73 -11.84 17.49
C VAL A 104 -3.56 -11.59 18.74
N ASN A 105 -4.19 -10.41 18.84
CA ASN A 105 -5.01 -10.02 19.98
C ASN A 105 -6.50 -10.40 19.84
N GLY A 106 -6.89 -11.10 18.77
CA GLY A 106 -8.28 -11.55 18.59
C GLY A 106 -9.28 -10.43 18.28
N TYR A 107 -8.83 -9.28 17.79
CA TYR A 107 -9.70 -8.17 17.39
C TYR A 107 -10.38 -8.38 16.03
N LEU A 108 -9.95 -9.39 15.27
CA LEU A 108 -10.54 -9.74 13.97
C LEU A 108 -11.39 -11.01 14.11
N SER A 109 -12.59 -10.98 13.52
CA SER A 109 -13.48 -12.15 13.44
C SER A 109 -12.89 -13.29 12.61
N ARG A 110 -12.02 -12.97 11.64
CA ARG A 110 -11.28 -13.92 10.79
C ARG A 110 -9.81 -13.51 10.68
N ARG A 111 -8.93 -14.50 10.50
CA ARG A 111 -7.49 -14.29 10.38
C ARG A 111 -7.12 -13.87 8.94
N VAL A 112 -6.58 -12.66 8.82
CA VAL A 112 -6.30 -12.01 7.53
C VAL A 112 -4.94 -12.38 6.96
N LEU A 113 -3.93 -12.54 7.83
CA LEU A 113 -2.54 -12.81 7.43
C LEU A 113 -2.12 -14.24 7.75
N SER A 114 -2.92 -14.97 8.52
CA SER A 114 -2.61 -16.33 8.95
C SER A 114 -3.84 -17.24 8.96
N SER A 115 -3.62 -18.52 9.16
CA SER A 115 -4.67 -19.52 9.32
C SER A 115 -5.08 -19.67 10.80
N SER A 116 -6.35 -19.94 11.06
CA SER A 116 -6.82 -20.44 12.37
C SER A 116 -6.47 -21.92 12.59
N ASP A 117 -6.38 -22.71 11.52
CA ASP A 117 -5.89 -24.09 11.55
C ASP A 117 -4.36 -24.11 11.42
N PRO A 118 -3.61 -24.59 12.44
CA PRO A 118 -2.14 -24.67 12.40
C PRO A 118 -1.57 -25.56 11.29
N ARG A 119 -2.38 -26.42 10.67
CA ARG A 119 -1.97 -27.32 9.58
C ARG A 119 -1.98 -26.66 8.21
N LEU A 120 -2.59 -25.48 8.11
CA LEU A 120 -2.77 -24.77 6.85
C LEU A 120 -1.89 -23.51 6.83
N VAL A 121 -1.22 -23.30 5.70
CA VAL A 121 -0.34 -22.14 5.47
C VAL A 121 -1.15 -20.95 4.98
N ASP A 122 -2.21 -21.21 4.21
CA ASP A 122 -3.01 -20.16 3.59
C ASP A 122 -3.88 -19.42 4.62
N PRO A 123 -3.93 -18.08 4.57
CA PRO A 123 -4.79 -17.29 5.43
C PRO A 123 -6.26 -17.69 5.35
N ASP A 124 -6.99 -17.56 6.46
CA ASP A 124 -8.43 -17.86 6.47
C ASP A 124 -9.21 -17.01 5.47
N LEU A 125 -8.75 -15.78 5.24
CA LEU A 125 -9.30 -14.86 4.24
C LEU A 125 -9.38 -15.44 2.82
N LEU A 126 -8.46 -16.35 2.45
CA LEU A 126 -8.42 -16.92 1.10
C LEU A 126 -9.39 -18.11 0.92
N ARG A 127 -10.07 -18.55 1.98
CA ARG A 127 -10.94 -19.74 1.93
C ARG A 127 -12.32 -19.44 1.36
N ASP A 128 -12.86 -18.25 1.61
CA ASP A 128 -14.18 -17.84 1.15
C ASP A 128 -14.08 -16.57 0.27
N ALA A 129 -14.43 -16.70 -1.01
CA ALA A 129 -14.35 -15.60 -1.98
C ALA A 129 -15.26 -14.40 -1.64
N SER A 130 -16.31 -14.62 -0.83
CA SER A 130 -17.20 -13.58 -0.32
C SER A 130 -16.48 -12.57 0.59
N ASP A 131 -15.43 -13.01 1.27
CA ASP A 131 -14.76 -12.21 2.30
C ASP A 131 -13.79 -11.17 1.71
N ILE A 132 -13.37 -11.38 0.47
CA ILE A 132 -12.52 -10.43 -0.26
C ILE A 132 -13.28 -9.12 -0.52
N ALA A 133 -14.61 -9.17 -0.68
CA ALA A 133 -15.46 -7.99 -0.84
C ALA A 133 -15.52 -7.11 0.43
N GLU A 134 -15.31 -7.71 1.62
CA GLU A 134 -15.29 -6.99 2.90
C GLU A 134 -13.96 -6.27 3.16
N LEU A 135 -12.90 -6.52 2.37
CA LEU A 135 -11.58 -5.87 2.50
C LEU A 135 -11.54 -4.38 2.15
N ARG A 136 -12.70 -3.71 2.01
CA ARG A 136 -12.80 -2.24 2.23
C ARG A 136 -12.33 -1.82 3.64
N ILE A 137 -12.01 -2.78 4.52
CA ILE A 137 -11.32 -2.65 5.82
C ILE A 137 -10.12 -1.66 5.81
N CYS A 138 -9.47 -1.42 4.66
CA CYS A 138 -8.36 -0.45 4.58
C CYS A 138 -8.75 1.04 4.55
N ARG A 139 -10.04 1.42 4.39
CA ARG A 139 -10.41 2.86 4.31
C ARG A 139 -10.86 3.50 5.62
N VAL A 140 -11.42 2.75 6.56
CA VAL A 140 -12.16 3.36 7.69
C VAL A 140 -11.75 2.82 9.06
N SER A 141 -11.43 1.53 9.19
CA SER A 141 -11.26 0.89 10.52
C SER A 141 -9.84 1.05 11.06
N ILE A 142 -8.80 0.77 10.25
CA ILE A 142 -7.38 0.96 10.66
C ILE A 142 -7.08 2.45 10.89
N GLY A 143 -7.62 3.34 10.05
CA GLY A 143 -7.45 4.79 10.18
C GLY A 143 -8.12 5.41 11.41
N ARG A 144 -9.12 4.75 12.01
CA ARG A 144 -9.71 5.14 13.30
C ARG A 144 -8.87 4.61 14.45
N TYR A 145 -8.52 3.33 14.45
CA TYR A 145 -7.73 2.71 15.52
C TYR A 145 -6.33 3.33 15.67
N CYS A 146 -5.65 3.66 14.57
CA CYS A 146 -4.36 4.35 14.61
C CYS A 146 -4.46 5.83 15.01
N ARG A 147 -5.62 6.48 14.85
CA ARG A 147 -5.85 7.87 15.29
C ARG A 147 -6.35 7.96 16.72
N SER A 148 -7.00 6.91 17.22
CA SER A 148 -7.61 6.88 18.55
C SER A 148 -6.68 6.35 19.65
N GLY A 149 -5.36 6.28 19.41
CA GLY A 149 -4.30 5.99 20.39
C GLY A 149 -4.74 5.16 21.61
N GLY A 150 -4.55 3.84 21.53
CA GLY A 150 -4.46 2.93 22.69
C GLY A 150 -5.40 3.23 23.86
N GLY A 151 -6.59 2.61 23.84
CA GLY A 151 -7.37 2.33 25.05
C GLY A 151 -7.15 0.89 25.49
#